data_AF-A0A9E5FIQ8-F1
#
_entry.id   AF-A0A9E5FIQ8-F1
#
_cell.length_a   1.000
_cell.length_b   1.000
_cell.length_c   1.000
_cell.angle_alpha   90.00
_cell.angle_beta   90.00
_cell.angle_gamma   90.00
#
_symmetry.space_group_name_H-M   'P 1'
#
loop_
_entity.id
_entity.type
_entity.pdbx_description
1 polymer ?
#
loop_
_entity_poly.entity_id
_entity_poly.type
_entity_poly.pdbx_seq_one_letter_code
_entity_poly.pdbx_strand_id
1 'polypeptide(L)'
;MAKSAQQSHKPPVRWRVNFVTLGAGLGFGTVVGSSLVTLLPHVGSPGGVANAIGSLAAMTGTYLCLMLMVLISRVAWIEKEAGHDQMVQWHRAIAPYSLVLIATHVLFTTIGYAQSSGKGVLHQLWLLVTTYGWMLPAAVAFVLMIVLGFASHRIARMR
;
A
#
# COMPACT_ATOMS: atom_id res chain seq x y z
N MET A 1 36.41 33.99 33.69
CA MET A 1 35.65 34.25 32.45
C MET A 1 35.19 32.92 31.86
N ALA A 2 34.04 32.41 32.30
CA ALA A 2 33.46 31.15 31.81
C ALA A 2 32.57 31.45 30.60
N LYS A 3 32.94 30.91 29.43
CA LYS A 3 32.17 31.05 28.19
C LYS A 3 31.05 30.03 28.22
N SER A 4 29.86 30.48 28.60
CA SER A 4 28.59 29.76 28.47
C SER A 4 28.32 29.49 26.98
N ALA A 5 28.71 28.30 26.52
CA ALA A 5 28.38 27.82 25.20
C ALA A 5 26.87 27.61 25.11
N GLN A 6 26.20 28.55 24.44
CA GLN A 6 24.79 28.51 24.06
C GLN A 6 24.49 27.18 23.37
N GLN A 7 23.78 26.30 24.08
CA GLN A 7 23.10 25.16 23.47
C GLN A 7 21.99 25.72 22.57
N SER A 8 22.20 25.67 21.26
CA SER A 8 21.21 25.99 20.24
C SER A 8 20.04 25.00 20.32
N HIS A 9 19.04 25.31 21.14
CA HIS A 9 17.77 24.59 21.19
C HIS A 9 16.99 24.86 19.89
N LYS A 10 17.13 23.96 18.90
CA LYS A 10 16.27 23.98 17.71
C LYS A 10 14.86 23.54 18.14
N PRO A 11 13.79 24.33 17.90
CA PRO A 11 12.44 23.95 18.30
C PRO A 11 12.03 22.65 17.58
N PRO A 12 11.24 21.77 18.23
CA PRO A 12 10.93 20.46 17.68
C PRO A 12 9.99 20.58 16.48
N VAL A 13 10.40 19.99 15.35
CA VAL A 13 9.72 19.96 14.04
C VAL A 13 8.40 19.13 14.04
N ARG A 14 7.77 18.94 15.21
CA ARG A 14 6.72 17.93 15.47
C ARG A 14 5.33 18.32 14.97
N TRP A 15 4.98 19.60 14.93
CA TRP A 15 3.56 19.98 14.81
C TRP A 15 2.98 19.82 13.40
N ARG A 16 3.77 20.10 12.35
CA ARG A 16 3.30 19.99 10.95
C ARG A 16 3.45 18.58 10.38
N VAL A 17 4.47 17.84 10.79
CA VAL A 17 4.58 16.39 10.55
C VAL A 17 3.39 15.67 11.16
N ASN A 18 2.95 16.09 12.36
CA ASN A 18 1.73 15.55 12.97
C ASN A 18 0.48 15.77 12.12
N PHE A 19 0.31 16.88 11.41
CA PHE A 19 -0.88 17.04 10.55
C PHE A 19 -0.88 16.12 9.34
N VAL A 20 0.29 15.92 8.71
CA VAL A 20 0.40 15.01 7.57
C VAL A 20 0.18 13.57 8.01
N THR A 21 0.76 13.17 9.14
CA THR A 21 0.55 11.82 9.70
C THR A 21 -0.87 11.63 10.25
N LEU A 22 -1.49 12.66 10.81
CA LEU A 22 -2.89 12.63 11.24
C LEU A 22 -3.84 12.55 10.05
N GLY A 23 -3.62 13.34 9.00
CA GLY A 23 -4.40 13.26 7.77
C GLY A 23 -4.28 11.89 7.11
N ALA A 24 -3.05 11.35 7.06
CA ALA A 24 -2.82 10.01 6.56
C ALA A 24 -3.45 8.92 7.46
N GLY A 25 -3.40 9.09 8.77
CA GLY A 25 -4.03 8.16 9.71
C GLY A 25 -5.55 8.17 9.62
N LEU A 26 -6.16 9.34 9.48
CA LEU A 26 -7.61 9.51 9.30
C LEU A 26 -8.06 8.96 7.94
N GLY A 27 -7.32 9.22 6.86
CA GLY A 27 -7.57 8.63 5.55
C GLY A 27 -7.50 7.11 5.57
N PHE A 28 -6.49 6.55 6.24
CA PHE A 28 -6.37 5.10 6.40
C PHE A 28 -7.52 4.51 7.23
N GLY A 29 -7.85 5.14 8.36
CA GLY A 29 -8.93 4.70 9.24
C GLY A 29 -10.29 4.73 8.56
N THR A 30 -10.57 5.76 7.74
CA THR A 30 -11.82 5.84 6.96
C THR A 30 -11.90 4.75 5.89
N VAL A 31 -10.83 4.51 5.14
CA VAL A 31 -10.77 3.45 4.12
C VAL A 31 -10.93 2.05 4.73
N VAL A 32 -10.22 1.77 5.83
CA VAL A 32 -10.33 0.46 6.52
C VAL A 32 -11.69 0.31 7.17
N GLY A 33 -12.20 1.38 7.81
CA GLY A 33 -13.53 1.39 8.43
C GLY A 33 -14.65 1.14 7.43
N SER A 34 -14.64 1.84 6.28
CA SER A 34 -15.65 1.63 5.23
C SER A 34 -15.57 0.22 4.65
N SER A 35 -14.37 -0.31 4.49
CA SER A 35 -14.16 -1.68 4.03
C SER A 35 -14.74 -2.69 5.00
N LEU A 36 -14.52 -2.52 6.31
CA LEU A 36 -15.02 -3.42 7.33
C LEU A 36 -16.55 -3.45 7.36
N VAL A 37 -17.19 -2.28 7.32
CA VAL A 37 -18.67 -2.17 7.30
C VAL A 37 -19.27 -2.89 6.09
N THR A 38 -18.60 -2.85 4.94
CA THR A 38 -19.08 -3.49 3.70
C THR A 38 -18.87 -5.01 3.72
N LEU A 39 -17.77 -5.47 4.33
CA LEU A 39 -17.35 -6.87 4.30
C LEU A 39 -17.99 -7.71 5.40
N LEU A 40 -18.25 -7.13 6.57
CA LEU A 40 -18.78 -7.84 7.75
C LEU A 40 -20.05 -8.66 7.47
N PRO A 41 -21.05 -8.18 6.70
CA PRO A 41 -22.24 -8.98 6.40
C PRO A 41 -21.96 -10.21 5.52
N HIS A 42 -20.86 -10.20 4.76
CA HIS A 42 -20.57 -11.20 3.73
C HIS A 42 -19.58 -12.27 4.18
N VAL A 43 -18.99 -12.16 5.39
CA VAL A 43 -17.96 -13.10 5.88
C VAL A 43 -18.47 -14.53 6.06
N GLY A 44 -19.77 -14.72 6.31
CA GLY A 44 -20.39 -16.04 6.45
C GLY A 44 -20.68 -16.76 5.12
N SER A 45 -20.48 -16.10 3.99
CA SER A 45 -20.69 -16.69 2.66
C SER A 45 -19.51 -17.59 2.23
N PRO A 46 -19.71 -18.55 1.31
CA PRO A 46 -18.61 -19.35 0.76
C PRO A 46 -17.55 -18.45 0.10
N GLY A 47 -16.33 -18.46 0.63
CA GLY A 47 -15.24 -17.58 0.17
C GLY A 47 -15.26 -16.16 0.73
N GLY A 48 -16.23 -15.81 1.58
CA GLY A 48 -16.41 -14.49 2.16
C GLY A 48 -15.20 -14.00 2.97
N VAL A 49 -14.61 -14.86 3.80
CA VAL A 49 -13.40 -14.54 4.57
C VAL A 49 -12.21 -14.27 3.65
N ALA A 50 -12.01 -15.09 2.63
CA ALA A 50 -10.90 -14.92 1.69
C ALA A 50 -11.04 -13.62 0.89
N ASN A 51 -12.24 -13.32 0.41
CA ASN A 51 -12.53 -12.04 -0.25
C ASN A 51 -12.40 -10.83 0.68
N ALA A 52 -12.76 -10.97 1.95
CA ALA A 52 -12.58 -9.91 2.94
C ALA A 52 -11.11 -9.58 3.16
N ILE A 53 -10.26 -10.60 3.35
CA ILE A 53 -8.81 -10.43 3.47
C ILE A 53 -8.23 -9.82 2.19
N GLY A 54 -8.64 -10.34 1.02
CA GLY A 54 -8.22 -9.82 -0.28
C GLY A 54 -8.60 -8.35 -0.47
N SER A 55 -9.79 -7.94 -0.03
CA SER A 55 -10.28 -6.56 -0.14
C SER A 55 -9.55 -5.62 0.82
N LEU A 56 -9.32 -6.03 2.08
CA LEU A 56 -8.53 -5.26 3.04
C LEU A 56 -7.09 -5.08 2.56
N ALA A 57 -6.49 -6.12 1.97
CA ALA A 57 -5.18 -6.05 1.35
C ALA A 57 -5.15 -5.08 0.15
N ALA A 58 -6.20 -5.09 -0.69
CA ALA A 58 -6.32 -4.17 -1.82
C ALA A 58 -6.41 -2.71 -1.38
N MET A 59 -7.25 -2.44 -0.39
CA MET A 59 -7.50 -1.10 0.14
C MET A 59 -6.25 -0.54 0.82
N THR A 60 -5.63 -1.36 1.67
CA THR A 60 -4.35 -1.01 2.32
C THR A 60 -3.25 -0.82 1.27
N GLY A 61 -3.10 -1.73 0.31
CA GLY A 61 -2.11 -1.65 -0.74
C GLY A 61 -2.27 -0.43 -1.64
N THR A 62 -3.50 -0.12 -2.07
CA THR A 62 -3.80 1.07 -2.88
C THR A 62 -3.49 2.35 -2.11
N TYR A 63 -3.83 2.40 -0.82
CA TYR A 63 -3.50 3.52 0.04
C TYR A 63 -1.98 3.75 0.15
N LEU A 64 -1.21 2.67 0.30
CA LEU A 64 0.26 2.73 0.28
C LEU A 64 0.79 3.23 -1.07
N CYS A 65 0.24 2.75 -2.19
CA CYS A 65 0.59 3.24 -3.53
C CYS A 65 0.35 4.75 -3.67
N LEU A 66 -0.79 5.26 -3.19
CA LEU A 66 -1.09 6.69 -3.19
C LEU A 66 -0.10 7.47 -2.31
N MET A 67 0.25 6.95 -1.13
CA MET A 67 1.30 7.52 -0.28
C MET A 67 2.64 7.60 -1.00
N LEU A 68 3.05 6.56 -1.74
CA LEU A 68 4.28 6.55 -2.53
C LEU A 68 4.25 7.61 -3.64
N MET A 69 3.09 7.80 -4.28
CA MET A 69 2.88 8.83 -5.32
C MET A 69 2.95 10.25 -4.74
N VAL A 70 2.36 10.46 -3.56
CA VAL A 70 2.47 11.74 -2.85
C VAL A 70 3.93 12.02 -2.43
N LEU A 71 4.66 11.00 -1.98
CA LEU A 71 6.08 11.11 -1.66
C LEU A 71 6.93 11.51 -2.87
N ILE A 72 6.62 11.00 -4.08
CA ILE A 72 7.37 11.39 -5.29
C ILE A 72 6.93 12.74 -5.85
N SER A 73 5.75 13.24 -5.48
CA SER A 73 5.21 14.53 -5.95
C SER A 73 6.06 15.74 -5.54
N ARG A 74 7.13 15.56 -4.75
CA ARG A 74 8.07 16.62 -4.32
C ARG A 74 7.36 17.91 -3.90
N VAL A 75 6.35 17.75 -3.05
CA VAL A 75 5.56 18.89 -2.58
C VAL A 75 6.49 19.79 -1.77
N ALA A 76 6.82 20.97 -2.31
CA ALA A 76 7.83 21.89 -1.78
C ALA A 76 7.59 22.32 -0.31
N TRP A 77 6.35 22.24 0.17
CA TRP A 77 6.00 22.46 1.57
C TRP A 77 6.45 21.33 2.51
N ILE A 78 6.56 20.09 2.03
CA ILE A 78 6.99 18.91 2.79
C ILE A 78 8.53 18.79 2.78
N GLU A 79 9.17 19.10 1.65
CA GLU A 79 10.64 19.05 1.52
C GLU A 79 11.38 20.04 2.43
N LYS A 80 10.78 21.22 2.69
CA LYS A 80 11.37 22.25 3.59
C LYS A 80 11.55 21.78 5.04
N GLU A 81 10.83 20.74 5.49
CA GLU A 81 10.83 20.30 6.89
C GLU A 81 11.35 18.87 7.09
N ALA A 82 11.17 17.97 6.12
CA ALA A 82 11.60 16.57 6.23
C ALA A 82 13.04 16.30 5.76
N GLY A 83 13.62 17.21 4.97
CA GLY A 83 14.91 17.01 4.31
C GLY A 83 14.79 16.06 3.10
N HIS A 84 15.45 16.44 1.99
CA HIS A 84 15.36 15.76 0.69
C HIS A 84 15.66 14.25 0.75
N ASP A 85 16.53 13.85 1.67
CA ASP A 85 17.06 12.50 1.75
C ASP A 85 16.13 11.52 2.51
N GLN A 86 15.32 12.01 3.46
CA GLN A 86 14.38 11.14 4.19
C GLN A 86 13.21 10.69 3.31
N MET A 87 12.74 11.53 2.38
CA MET A 87 11.59 11.22 1.53
C MET A 87 11.85 9.98 0.64
N VAL A 88 13.07 9.87 0.11
CA VAL A 88 13.50 8.72 -0.70
C VAL A 88 13.69 7.47 0.16
N GLN A 89 14.18 7.62 1.40
CA GLN A 89 14.30 6.51 2.35
C GLN A 89 12.94 5.94 2.72
N TRP A 90 11.93 6.80 2.97
CA TRP A 90 10.58 6.38 3.29
C TRP A 90 9.90 5.71 2.09
N HIS A 91 10.11 6.23 0.88
CA HIS A 91 9.63 5.59 -0.33
C HIS A 91 10.20 4.17 -0.48
N ARG A 92 11.51 4.00 -0.28
CA ARG A 92 12.16 2.68 -0.31
C ARG A 92 11.67 1.74 0.78
N ALA A 93 11.35 2.26 1.96
CA ALA A 93 10.83 1.46 3.06
C ALA A 93 9.38 0.99 2.78
N ILE A 94 8.52 1.85 2.23
CA ILE A 94 7.07 1.57 2.04
C ILE A 94 6.80 0.75 0.76
N ALA A 95 7.60 0.94 -0.29
CA ALA A 95 7.44 0.26 -1.58
C ALA A 95 7.26 -1.27 -1.49
N PRO A 96 8.09 -2.05 -0.75
CA PRO A 96 7.93 -3.49 -0.68
C PRO A 96 6.65 -3.94 0.04
N TYR A 97 6.19 -3.21 1.05
CA TYR A 97 4.95 -3.54 1.77
C TYR A 97 3.73 -3.44 0.84
N SER A 98 3.68 -2.38 0.03
CA SER A 98 2.62 -2.20 -0.97
C SER A 98 2.57 -3.35 -1.97
N LEU A 99 3.74 -3.83 -2.39
CA LEU A 99 3.87 -4.93 -3.34
C LEU A 99 3.30 -6.25 -2.77
N VAL A 100 3.69 -6.57 -1.53
CA VAL A 100 3.23 -7.79 -0.84
C VAL A 100 1.72 -7.74 -0.58
N LEU A 101 1.17 -6.58 -0.23
CA LEU A 101 -0.27 -6.40 -0.05
C LEU A 101 -1.05 -6.63 -1.35
N ILE A 102 -0.59 -6.08 -2.48
CA ILE A 102 -1.26 -6.28 -3.77
C ILE A 102 -1.15 -7.75 -4.22
N ALA A 103 0.00 -8.39 -4.01
CA ALA A 103 0.13 -9.83 -4.26
C ALA A 103 -0.83 -10.66 -3.41
N THR A 104 -0.94 -10.33 -2.12
CA THR A 104 -1.88 -10.97 -1.19
C THR A 104 -3.31 -10.78 -1.66
N HIS A 105 -3.68 -9.57 -2.12
CA HIS A 105 -4.99 -9.28 -2.69
C HIS A 105 -5.33 -10.20 -3.86
N VAL A 106 -4.45 -10.34 -4.85
CA VAL A 106 -4.71 -11.18 -6.03
C VAL A 106 -4.91 -12.64 -5.63
N LEU A 107 -4.07 -13.16 -4.74
CA LEU A 107 -4.15 -14.55 -4.25
C LEU A 107 -5.47 -14.80 -3.51
N PHE A 108 -5.78 -13.98 -2.50
CA PHE A 108 -6.95 -14.16 -1.66
C PHE A 108 -8.26 -13.92 -2.41
N THR A 109 -8.30 -12.97 -3.33
CA THR A 109 -9.47 -12.72 -4.19
C THR A 109 -9.72 -13.91 -5.11
N THR A 110 -8.66 -14.46 -5.73
CA THR A 110 -8.80 -15.65 -6.59
C THR A 110 -9.32 -16.86 -5.80
N ILE A 111 -8.81 -17.07 -4.58
CA ILE A 111 -9.28 -18.15 -3.69
C ILE A 111 -10.75 -17.92 -3.30
N GLY A 112 -11.14 -16.70 -2.92
CA GLY A 112 -12.52 -16.37 -2.56
C GLY A 112 -13.51 -16.61 -3.70
N TYR A 113 -13.15 -16.20 -4.93
CA TYR A 113 -13.97 -16.47 -6.12
C TYR A 113 -14.04 -17.96 -6.45
N ALA A 114 -12.95 -18.70 -6.28
CA ALA A 114 -12.92 -20.14 -6.52
C ALA A 114 -13.82 -20.90 -5.53
N GLN A 115 -13.77 -20.52 -4.25
CA GLN A 115 -14.63 -21.05 -3.19
C GLN A 115 -16.11 -20.71 -3.40
N SER A 116 -16.40 -19.50 -3.88
CA SER A 116 -17.78 -19.07 -4.21
C SER A 116 -18.33 -19.78 -5.45
N SER A 117 -17.49 -20.04 -6.46
CA SER A 117 -17.90 -20.64 -7.74
C SER A 117 -17.82 -22.16 -7.77
N GLY A 118 -17.23 -22.80 -6.75
CA GLY A 118 -17.01 -24.25 -6.68
C GLY A 118 -16.05 -24.81 -7.75
N LYS A 119 -15.24 -23.95 -8.40
CA LYS A 119 -14.30 -24.31 -9.46
C LYS A 119 -12.86 -24.27 -8.95
N GLY A 120 -11.95 -24.98 -9.62
CA GLY A 120 -10.53 -24.93 -9.29
C GLY A 120 -9.94 -23.51 -9.43
N VAL A 121 -9.04 -23.13 -8.52
CA VAL A 121 -8.44 -21.78 -8.41
C VAL A 121 -7.81 -21.31 -9.71
N LEU A 122 -7.05 -22.19 -10.38
CA LEU A 122 -6.39 -21.88 -11.66
C LEU A 122 -7.38 -21.64 -12.80
N HIS A 123 -8.46 -22.42 -12.86
CA HIS A 123 -9.49 -22.26 -13.88
C HIS A 123 -10.30 -20.97 -13.67
N GLN A 124 -10.58 -20.63 -12.41
CA GLN A 124 -11.26 -19.39 -12.06
C GLN A 124 -10.40 -18.16 -12.38
N LEU A 125 -9.08 -18.21 -12.13
CA LEU A 125 -8.16 -17.14 -12.51
C LEU A 125 -8.16 -16.94 -14.03
N TRP A 126 -8.09 -18.02 -14.81
CA TRP A 126 -8.14 -17.94 -16.27
C TRP A 126 -9.44 -17.31 -16.77
N LEU A 127 -10.58 -17.75 -16.23
CA LEU A 127 -11.89 -17.16 -16.50
C LEU A 127 -11.92 -15.67 -16.15
N LEU A 128 -11.41 -15.28 -14.98
CA LEU A 128 -11.34 -13.87 -14.57
C LEU A 128 -10.57 -13.04 -15.59
N VAL A 129 -9.38 -13.49 -15.97
CA VAL A 129 -8.48 -12.74 -16.88
C VAL A 129 -9.04 -12.64 -18.30
N THR A 130 -9.70 -13.68 -18.79
CA THR A 130 -10.18 -13.76 -20.18
C THR A 130 -11.60 -13.26 -20.38
N THR A 131 -12.44 -13.31 -19.35
CA THR A 131 -13.88 -13.00 -19.47
C THR A 131 -14.20 -11.57 -19.01
N TYR A 132 -13.40 -11.00 -18.09
CA TYR A 132 -13.62 -9.64 -17.60
C TYR A 132 -12.70 -8.66 -18.34
N GLY A 133 -13.29 -7.70 -19.06
CA GLY A 133 -12.55 -6.80 -19.96
C GLY A 133 -11.43 -5.98 -19.29
N TRP A 134 -11.57 -5.63 -18.01
CA TRP A 134 -10.56 -4.87 -17.27
C TRP A 134 -9.52 -5.73 -16.55
N MET A 135 -9.65 -7.06 -16.59
CA MET A 135 -8.76 -7.96 -15.86
C MET A 135 -7.45 -8.20 -16.60
N LEU A 136 -7.47 -8.18 -17.93
CA LEU A 136 -6.28 -8.36 -18.75
C LEU A 136 -5.24 -7.24 -18.53
N PRO A 137 -5.60 -5.93 -18.59
CA PRO A 137 -4.66 -4.87 -18.23
C PRO A 137 -4.24 -4.92 -16.75
N ALA A 138 -5.13 -5.33 -15.84
CA ALA A 138 -4.78 -5.49 -14.42
C ALA A 138 -3.72 -6.59 -14.21
N ALA A 139 -3.83 -7.72 -14.91
CA ALA A 139 -2.85 -8.79 -14.86
C ALA A 139 -1.49 -8.35 -15.40
N VAL A 140 -1.47 -7.61 -16.53
CA VAL A 140 -0.24 -7.04 -17.09
C VAL A 140 0.41 -6.07 -16.10
N ALA A 141 -0.38 -5.16 -15.51
CA ALA A 141 0.11 -4.21 -14.51
C ALA A 141 0.70 -4.92 -13.28
N PHE A 142 0.05 -5.99 -12.81
CA PHE A 142 0.53 -6.79 -11.69
C PHE A 142 1.89 -7.45 -11.98
N VAL A 143 2.05 -8.04 -13.17
CA VAL A 143 3.33 -8.63 -13.60
C VAL A 143 4.42 -7.57 -13.67
N LEU A 144 4.14 -6.42 -14.29
CA LEU A 144 5.09 -5.30 -14.34
C LEU A 144 5.50 -4.84 -12.94
N MET A 145 4.53 -4.72 -12.05
CA MET A 145 4.78 -4.32 -10.67
C MET A 145 5.67 -5.33 -9.94
N ILE A 146 5.44 -6.64 -10.10
CA ILE A 146 6.30 -7.69 -9.55
C ILE A 146 7.73 -7.55 -10.09
N VAL A 147 7.90 -7.41 -11.40
CA VAL A 147 9.21 -7.27 -12.04
C VAL A 147 9.96 -6.06 -11.48
N LEU A 148 9.28 -4.91 -11.38
CA LEU A 148 9.84 -3.68 -10.80
C LEU A 148 10.19 -3.86 -9.32
N GLY A 149 9.35 -4.55 -8.56
CA GLY A 149 9.57 -4.86 -7.14
C GLY A 149 10.82 -5.73 -6.92
N PHE A 150 10.96 -6.80 -7.70
CA PHE A 150 12.15 -7.66 -7.66
C PHE A 150 13.40 -6.94 -8.12
N ALA A 151 13.32 -6.15 -9.20
CA ALA A 151 14.43 -5.33 -9.67
C ALA A 151 14.91 -4.36 -8.57
N SER A 152 13.97 -3.70 -7.88
CA SER A 152 14.25 -2.80 -6.76
C SER A 152 14.97 -3.53 -5.60
N HIS A 153 14.46 -4.69 -5.17
CA HIS A 153 15.09 -5.49 -4.11
C HIS A 153 16.51 -5.96 -4.50
N ARG A 154 16.72 -6.35 -5.76
CA ARG A 154 18.04 -6.76 -6.25
C ARG A 154 19.02 -5.60 -6.21
N ILE A 155 18.60 -4.42 -6.67
CA ILE A 155 19.42 -3.20 -6.69
C ILE A 155 19.74 -2.73 -5.27
N ALA A 156 18.80 -2.88 -4.33
CA ALA A 156 19.01 -2.55 -2.91
C ALA A 156 19.99 -3.51 -2.21
N ARG A 157 20.14 -4.75 -2.68
CA ARG A 157 21.11 -5.73 -2.16
C ARG A 157 22.52 -5.61 -2.75
N MET A 158 22.69 -4.85 -3.83
CA MET A 158 23.97 -4.66 -4.52
C MET A 158 24.72 -3.38 -4.08
N ARG A 159 24.12 -2.57 -3.19
CA ARG A 159 24.70 -1.36 -2.61
C ARG A 159 24.89 -1.55 -1.12
#